data_AF-A0A3L8C3K6-F1
#
_entry.id   AF-A0A3L8C3K6-F1
#
_cell.length_a   1.000
_cell.length_b   1.000
_cell.length_c   1.000
_cell.angle_alpha   90.00
_cell.angle_beta   90.00
_cell.angle_gamma   90.00
#
_symmetry.space_group_name_H-M   'P 1'
#
loop_
_entity.id
_entity.type
_entity.pdbx_description
1 polymer ?
#
loop_
_entity_poly.entity_id
_entity_poly.type
_entity_poly.pdbx_seq_one_letter_code
_entity_poly.pdbx_strand_id
1 'polypeptide(L)'
;PIQQVIEARNGEEVDLMKAAFTEKGTLINSDQFDGLTSEDAFKAIAEFLQSQGKGQVKVNYRLRDWGVSRQRYWGTPIPMINLADGRAVPTPPEQLPVQLPEDVVMDGVQSPIKADPEWRKTTYNGEAAERETDTFDTFMESSWYYARYCSPNDDTQMLDPDKANYWLPVNQYIGGIEHAILHLLYSRFFHKLMRDFGLVNCDEPYERLLCQGMVLADCFYREDEKGGQNWIAPTDVELKDGNQYVLKSDGRPVLHDGMSKMSKSKNNGIDPQVIIDQYGADTVRLFMMFAAPPEQSLEWSDSGVEGGNKFLRKIWRMVTNHLQQGDAPALDTAALNDQQKDLRRKLHETIAKVKDDYDRRLTFNTAIAAVMELSNHMAKLDDDGNQSRAVMREAVEACVLMLAPITPHICHTLWQKLGHAEPVIDAAWPAVDESALTRDSIEMVVQVNGKVRAKIEVGVDEAKDSIEAKALANENVQKFIEGKNIAKVIVVPGKLVSVVAK
;
A
#
# COMPACT_ATOMS: atom_id res chain seq x y z
N PRO A 1 -43.82 -25.61 -18.33
CA PRO A 1 -43.38 -26.28 -17.08
C PRO A 1 -41.89 -26.05 -16.92
N ILE A 2 -41.39 -25.82 -15.70
CA ILE A 2 -39.95 -25.70 -15.46
C ILE A 2 -39.39 -27.12 -15.40
N GLN A 3 -38.45 -27.45 -16.28
CA GLN A 3 -37.89 -28.80 -16.42
C GLN A 3 -36.49 -28.87 -15.83
N GLN A 4 -36.29 -29.80 -14.89
CA GLN A 4 -34.98 -30.12 -14.37
C GLN A 4 -34.23 -30.99 -15.39
N VAL A 5 -33.03 -30.56 -15.76
CA VAL A 5 -32.15 -31.30 -16.69
C VAL A 5 -30.82 -31.71 -16.09
N ILE A 6 -30.55 -31.30 -14.85
CA ILE A 6 -29.35 -31.67 -14.09
C ILE A 6 -29.78 -32.26 -12.76
N GLU A 7 -29.25 -33.44 -12.43
CA GLU A 7 -29.45 -34.10 -11.15
C GLU A 7 -28.65 -33.40 -10.03
N ALA A 8 -29.25 -33.29 -8.84
CA ALA A 8 -28.55 -32.81 -7.66
C ALA A 8 -27.48 -33.81 -7.20
N ARG A 9 -26.34 -33.29 -6.76
CA ARG A 9 -25.31 -34.11 -6.12
C ARG A 9 -25.70 -34.37 -4.66
N ASN A 10 -25.30 -35.53 -4.13
CA ASN A 10 -25.38 -35.86 -2.70
C ASN A 10 -26.78 -35.82 -2.05
N GLY A 11 -27.85 -35.97 -2.84
CA GLY A 11 -29.22 -36.04 -2.31
C GLY A 11 -29.81 -34.70 -1.86
N GLU A 12 -29.26 -33.58 -2.33
CA GLU A 12 -29.86 -32.26 -2.13
C GLU A 12 -31.26 -32.17 -2.78
N GLU A 13 -32.20 -31.53 -2.07
CA GLU A 13 -33.55 -31.29 -2.59
C GLU A 13 -33.53 -30.13 -3.59
N VAL A 14 -33.94 -30.39 -4.83
CA VAL A 14 -34.04 -29.37 -5.89
C VAL A 14 -35.47 -28.86 -5.98
N ASP A 15 -35.70 -27.64 -5.52
CA ASP A 15 -36.99 -26.94 -5.64
C ASP A 15 -36.89 -25.80 -6.66
N LEU A 16 -37.19 -26.13 -7.92
CA LEU A 16 -37.16 -25.17 -9.03
C LEU A 16 -38.25 -24.09 -8.95
N MET A 17 -39.21 -24.20 -8.02
CA MET A 17 -40.19 -23.15 -7.77
C MET A 17 -39.63 -22.08 -6.83
N LYS A 18 -38.55 -22.38 -6.08
CA LYS A 18 -37.84 -21.41 -5.24
C LYS A 18 -36.68 -20.73 -5.97
N ALA A 19 -35.84 -21.51 -6.67
CA ALA A 19 -34.67 -20.99 -7.38
C ALA A 19 -34.19 -21.96 -8.46
N ALA A 20 -33.42 -21.45 -9.42
CA ALA A 20 -32.72 -22.29 -10.39
C ALA A 20 -31.62 -23.12 -9.71
N PHE A 21 -31.47 -24.39 -10.12
CA PHE A 21 -30.30 -25.19 -9.76
C PHE A 21 -29.12 -24.84 -10.69
N THR A 22 -28.07 -24.24 -10.14
CA THR A 22 -26.95 -23.69 -10.93
C THR A 22 -25.68 -24.53 -10.91
N GLU A 23 -25.64 -25.59 -10.10
CA GLU A 23 -24.47 -26.45 -10.00
C GLU A 23 -24.34 -27.42 -11.17
N LYS A 24 -23.10 -27.83 -11.46
CA LYS A 24 -22.82 -28.85 -12.48
C LYS A 24 -23.12 -30.24 -11.91
N GLY A 25 -23.79 -31.07 -12.70
CA GLY A 25 -24.19 -32.41 -12.30
C GLY A 25 -24.29 -33.38 -13.48
N THR A 26 -24.98 -34.49 -13.25
CA THR A 26 -25.31 -35.48 -14.29
C THR A 26 -26.56 -35.04 -15.02
N LEU A 27 -26.61 -35.21 -16.33
CA LEU A 27 -27.78 -34.88 -17.12
C LEU A 27 -28.89 -35.91 -16.91
N ILE A 28 -30.11 -35.39 -16.75
CA ILE A 28 -31.37 -36.15 -16.71
C ILE A 28 -32.37 -35.47 -17.64
N ASN A 29 -33.38 -36.20 -18.10
CA ASN A 29 -34.43 -35.66 -18.98
C ASN A 29 -33.88 -34.92 -20.22
N SER A 30 -32.80 -35.44 -20.80
CA SER A 30 -31.96 -34.82 -21.85
C SER A 30 -31.67 -35.76 -23.04
N ASP A 31 -32.60 -36.66 -23.36
CA ASP A 31 -32.54 -37.60 -24.49
C ASP A 31 -31.26 -38.47 -24.53
N GLN A 32 -30.55 -38.50 -25.66
CA GLN A 32 -29.34 -39.28 -25.87
C GLN A 32 -28.14 -38.83 -25.00
N PHE A 33 -28.31 -37.77 -24.22
CA PHE A 33 -27.29 -37.20 -23.34
C PHE A 33 -27.51 -37.55 -21.86
N ASP A 34 -28.57 -38.28 -21.51
CA ASP A 34 -28.82 -38.73 -20.14
C ASP A 34 -27.66 -39.58 -19.58
N GLY A 35 -27.34 -39.35 -18.31
CA GLY A 35 -26.24 -40.04 -17.63
C GLY A 35 -24.85 -39.45 -17.89
N LEU A 36 -24.71 -38.50 -18.82
CA LEU A 36 -23.45 -37.77 -19.02
C LEU A 36 -23.22 -36.75 -17.91
N THR A 37 -21.96 -36.54 -17.56
CA THR A 37 -21.58 -35.42 -16.69
C THR A 37 -21.72 -34.10 -17.44
N SER A 38 -21.89 -32.98 -16.75
CA SER A 38 -21.94 -31.65 -17.38
C SER A 38 -20.72 -31.34 -18.27
N GLU A 39 -19.54 -31.90 -17.96
CA GLU A 39 -18.35 -31.72 -18.81
C GLU A 39 -18.44 -32.54 -20.10
N ASP A 40 -18.79 -33.82 -20.00
CA ASP A 40 -18.90 -34.70 -21.16
C ASP A 40 -20.08 -34.29 -22.05
N ALA A 41 -21.19 -33.90 -21.42
CA ALA A 41 -22.36 -33.38 -22.09
C ALA A 41 -22.06 -32.09 -22.86
N PHE A 42 -21.23 -31.18 -22.31
CA PHE A 42 -20.83 -29.97 -23.04
C PHE A 42 -20.18 -30.34 -24.38
N LYS A 43 -19.24 -31.30 -24.38
CA LYS A 43 -18.54 -31.77 -25.59
C LYS A 43 -19.51 -32.48 -26.54
N ALA A 44 -20.28 -33.45 -26.03
CA ALA A 44 -21.20 -34.26 -26.83
C ALA A 44 -22.32 -33.42 -27.48
N ILE A 45 -22.91 -32.48 -26.73
CA ILE A 45 -23.96 -31.59 -27.26
C ILE A 45 -23.36 -30.62 -28.28
N ALA A 46 -22.17 -30.06 -28.03
CA ALA A 46 -21.51 -29.17 -28.98
C ALA A 46 -21.18 -29.88 -30.30
N GLU A 47 -20.62 -31.09 -30.26
CA GLU A 47 -20.33 -31.92 -31.43
C GLU A 47 -21.61 -32.29 -32.19
N PHE A 48 -22.66 -32.66 -31.47
CA PHE A 48 -23.95 -32.95 -32.06
C PHE A 48 -24.52 -31.74 -32.81
N LEU A 49 -24.54 -30.56 -32.19
CA LEU A 49 -25.00 -29.32 -32.83
C LEU A 49 -24.14 -28.93 -34.04
N GLN A 50 -22.83 -29.13 -33.96
CA GLN A 50 -21.90 -28.86 -35.06
C GLN A 50 -22.11 -29.81 -36.24
N SER A 51 -22.30 -31.11 -35.98
CA SER A 51 -22.57 -32.11 -37.02
C SER A 51 -23.86 -31.82 -37.82
N GLN A 52 -24.80 -31.11 -37.21
CA GLN A 52 -26.04 -30.67 -37.84
C GLN A 52 -25.97 -29.27 -38.48
N GLY A 53 -24.82 -28.58 -38.41
CA GLY A 53 -24.69 -27.20 -38.87
C GLY A 53 -25.54 -26.20 -38.07
N LYS A 54 -25.88 -26.53 -36.82
CA LYS A 54 -26.76 -25.72 -35.94
C LYS A 54 -26.00 -24.99 -34.82
N GLY A 55 -24.70 -25.16 -34.72
CA GLY A 55 -23.90 -24.48 -33.71
C GLY A 55 -22.42 -24.74 -33.86
N GLN A 56 -21.63 -23.94 -33.15
CA GLN A 56 -20.20 -24.14 -32.97
C GLN A 56 -19.77 -23.59 -31.60
N VAL A 57 -18.70 -24.14 -31.04
CA VAL A 57 -18.13 -23.63 -29.79
C VAL A 57 -17.56 -22.23 -30.03
N LYS A 58 -17.88 -21.30 -29.13
CA LYS A 58 -17.40 -19.92 -29.18
C LYS A 58 -16.86 -19.50 -27.82
N VAL A 59 -15.67 -18.91 -27.84
CA VAL A 59 -15.12 -18.19 -26.68
C VAL A 59 -15.75 -16.80 -26.63
N ASN A 60 -16.27 -16.42 -25.46
CA ASN A 60 -16.82 -15.10 -25.18
C ASN A 60 -16.09 -14.47 -23.99
N TYR A 61 -16.00 -13.15 -23.98
CA TYR A 61 -15.43 -12.37 -22.89
C TYR A 61 -16.50 -11.53 -22.21
N ARG A 62 -16.40 -11.39 -20.88
CA ARG A 62 -17.19 -10.39 -20.13
C ARG A 62 -16.69 -8.97 -20.41
N LEU A 63 -15.38 -8.84 -20.66
CA LEU A 63 -14.75 -7.59 -21.07
C LEU A 63 -15.39 -7.09 -22.38
N ARG A 64 -15.65 -5.78 -22.44
CA ARG A 64 -16.13 -5.09 -23.63
C ARG A 64 -15.02 -4.18 -24.15
N ASP A 65 -15.16 -3.75 -25.39
CA ASP A 65 -14.30 -2.72 -25.94
C ASP A 65 -14.40 -1.42 -25.12
N TRP A 66 -13.29 -0.68 -25.08
CA TRP A 66 -13.23 0.57 -24.35
C TRP A 66 -13.87 1.69 -25.16
N GLY A 67 -15.02 2.16 -24.69
CA GLY A 67 -15.67 3.36 -25.23
C GLY A 67 -14.95 4.62 -24.75
N VAL A 68 -14.12 5.20 -25.62
CA VAL A 68 -13.27 6.35 -25.30
C VAL A 68 -13.94 7.71 -25.52
N SER A 69 -15.10 7.79 -26.16
CA SER A 69 -15.75 9.08 -26.43
C SER A 69 -16.54 9.62 -25.25
N ARG A 70 -16.44 10.93 -25.00
CA ARG A 70 -17.17 11.67 -23.97
C ARG A 70 -17.78 12.93 -24.55
N GLN A 71 -19.07 13.11 -24.33
CA GLN A 71 -19.82 14.33 -24.68
C GLN A 71 -19.61 15.42 -23.61
N ARG A 72 -18.35 15.71 -23.28
CA ARG A 72 -17.92 16.68 -22.28
C ARG A 72 -16.85 17.57 -22.90
N TYR A 73 -16.76 18.80 -22.42
CA TYR A 73 -15.78 19.76 -22.93
C TYR A 73 -14.37 19.53 -22.39
N TRP A 74 -14.24 19.28 -21.08
CA TRP A 74 -12.91 19.23 -20.44
C TRP A 74 -12.25 17.86 -20.63
N GLY A 75 -11.58 17.71 -21.77
CA GLY A 75 -10.81 16.54 -22.15
C GLY A 75 -10.07 16.76 -23.47
N THR A 76 -9.19 15.84 -23.83
CA THR A 76 -8.45 15.91 -25.10
C THR A 76 -9.40 15.73 -26.29
N PRO A 77 -9.49 16.68 -27.25
CA PRO A 77 -10.33 16.50 -28.43
C PRO A 77 -9.94 15.27 -29.23
N ILE A 78 -10.94 14.48 -29.66
CA ILE A 78 -10.69 13.28 -30.46
C ILE A 78 -10.22 13.71 -31.85
N PRO A 79 -9.05 13.24 -32.35
CA PRO A 79 -8.48 13.69 -33.61
C PRO A 79 -9.14 13.00 -34.82
N MET A 80 -10.44 13.24 -34.99
CA MET A 80 -11.24 12.77 -36.12
C MET A 80 -11.95 13.95 -36.80
N ILE A 81 -12.14 13.84 -38.11
CA ILE A 81 -12.84 14.80 -38.97
C ILE A 81 -14.02 14.09 -39.63
N ASN A 82 -15.20 14.69 -39.55
CA ASN A 82 -16.44 14.27 -40.19
C ASN A 82 -16.58 14.96 -41.56
N LEU A 83 -16.71 14.16 -42.62
CA LEU A 83 -16.87 14.62 -44.00
C LEU A 83 -18.36 14.80 -44.34
N ALA A 84 -18.64 15.63 -45.35
CA ALA A 84 -20.02 15.89 -45.80
C ALA A 84 -20.75 14.66 -46.35
N ASP A 85 -20.02 13.63 -46.78
CA ASP A 85 -20.57 12.36 -47.26
C ASP A 85 -20.91 11.36 -46.14
N GLY A 86 -20.72 11.74 -44.87
CA GLY A 86 -21.02 10.95 -43.68
C GLY A 86 -19.88 10.02 -43.23
N ARG A 87 -18.72 10.04 -43.88
CA ARG A 87 -17.52 9.32 -43.41
C ARG A 87 -16.78 10.10 -42.32
N ALA A 88 -16.05 9.38 -41.48
CA ALA A 88 -15.08 9.94 -40.54
C ALA A 88 -13.65 9.53 -40.94
N VAL A 89 -12.72 10.46 -40.87
CA VAL A 89 -11.29 10.27 -41.18
C VAL A 89 -10.42 10.79 -40.04
N PRO A 90 -9.23 10.23 -39.80
CA PRO A 90 -8.31 10.78 -38.80
C PRO A 90 -7.84 12.18 -39.19
N THR A 91 -7.66 13.04 -38.19
CA THR A 91 -7.03 14.36 -38.38
C THR A 91 -5.62 14.18 -38.94
N PRO A 92 -5.24 14.85 -40.04
CA PRO A 92 -3.89 14.76 -40.60
C PRO A 92 -2.80 15.20 -39.59
N PRO A 93 -1.60 14.60 -39.61
CA PRO A 93 -0.52 14.93 -38.67
C PRO A 93 -0.18 16.42 -38.59
N GLU A 94 -0.22 17.14 -39.71
CA GLU A 94 0.03 18.58 -39.80
C GLU A 94 -1.05 19.46 -39.14
N GLN A 95 -2.22 18.88 -38.83
CA GLN A 95 -3.30 19.54 -38.08
C GLN A 95 -3.32 19.13 -36.60
N LEU A 96 -2.36 18.32 -36.15
CA LEU A 96 -2.20 17.98 -34.74
C LEU A 96 -1.30 19.00 -34.01
N PRO A 97 -1.56 19.24 -32.71
CA PRO A 97 -2.70 18.76 -31.94
C PRO A 97 -4.00 19.52 -32.27
N VAL A 98 -5.15 18.84 -32.16
CA VAL A 98 -6.46 19.53 -32.14
C VAL A 98 -6.60 20.21 -30.79
N GLN A 99 -6.31 21.51 -30.73
CA GLN A 99 -6.28 22.25 -29.47
C GLN A 99 -7.69 22.46 -28.90
N LEU A 100 -7.85 22.13 -27.62
CA LEU A 100 -9.02 22.53 -26.85
C LEU A 100 -8.91 24.02 -26.52
N PRO A 101 -9.90 24.86 -26.86
CA PRO A 101 -9.85 26.29 -26.54
C PRO A 101 -10.09 26.47 -25.04
N GLU A 102 -9.17 27.09 -24.30
CA GLU A 102 -9.28 27.24 -22.84
C GLU A 102 -10.11 28.46 -22.39
N ASP A 103 -10.17 29.50 -23.23
CA ASP A 103 -10.97 30.71 -22.97
C ASP A 103 -12.41 30.51 -23.46
N VAL A 104 -13.25 29.93 -22.60
CA VAL A 104 -14.66 29.62 -22.91
C VAL A 104 -15.60 30.03 -21.78
N VAL A 105 -16.85 30.29 -22.15
CA VAL A 105 -17.95 30.50 -21.18
C VAL A 105 -18.77 29.23 -21.06
N MET A 106 -18.89 28.71 -19.84
CA MET A 106 -19.69 27.53 -19.53
C MET A 106 -21.14 27.91 -19.22
N ASP A 107 -22.10 27.43 -20.00
CA ASP A 107 -23.54 27.61 -19.73
C ASP A 107 -24.14 26.48 -18.85
N GLY A 108 -23.36 25.42 -18.60
CA GLY A 108 -23.76 24.25 -17.80
C GLY A 108 -24.63 23.22 -18.53
N VAL A 109 -25.00 23.47 -19.79
CA VAL A 109 -25.92 22.63 -20.58
C VAL A 109 -25.20 21.95 -21.74
N GLN A 110 -24.40 22.69 -22.52
CA GLN A 110 -23.72 22.17 -23.71
C GLN A 110 -22.21 22.42 -23.66
N SER A 111 -21.44 21.50 -24.24
CA SER A 111 -19.99 21.68 -24.44
C SER A 111 -19.72 22.92 -25.31
N PRO A 112 -18.87 23.88 -24.90
CA PRO A 112 -18.53 25.06 -25.69
C PRO A 112 -18.08 24.75 -27.12
N ILE A 113 -17.21 23.74 -27.30
CA ILE A 113 -16.72 23.32 -28.64
C ILE A 113 -17.80 22.69 -29.52
N LYS A 114 -18.89 22.21 -28.92
CA LYS A 114 -20.06 21.72 -29.67
C LYS A 114 -20.99 22.86 -30.05
N ALA A 115 -21.12 23.86 -29.17
CA ALA A 115 -21.97 25.03 -29.38
C ALA A 115 -21.36 26.00 -30.41
N ASP A 116 -20.03 26.08 -30.47
CA ASP A 116 -19.30 26.94 -31.40
C ASP A 116 -19.15 26.29 -32.80
N PRO A 117 -19.90 26.76 -33.83
CA PRO A 117 -19.74 26.25 -35.18
C PRO A 117 -18.41 26.65 -35.83
N GLU A 118 -17.75 27.73 -35.38
CA GLU A 118 -16.47 28.14 -35.95
C GLU A 118 -15.33 27.23 -35.49
N TRP A 119 -15.31 26.82 -34.23
CA TRP A 119 -14.32 25.86 -33.75
C TRP A 119 -14.43 24.51 -34.47
N ARG A 120 -15.65 24.07 -34.81
CA ARG A 120 -15.86 22.78 -35.50
C ARG A 120 -15.39 22.81 -36.95
N LYS A 121 -15.42 23.95 -37.63
CA LYS A 121 -15.03 24.04 -39.04
C LYS A 121 -13.55 23.69 -39.23
N THR A 122 -13.30 22.83 -40.21
CA THR A 122 -11.96 22.54 -40.71
C THR A 122 -12.01 22.23 -42.21
N THR A 123 -10.88 21.86 -42.79
CA THR A 123 -10.81 21.36 -44.16
C THR A 123 -10.08 20.02 -44.22
N TYR A 124 -10.49 19.18 -45.16
CA TYR A 124 -9.83 17.92 -45.48
C TYR A 124 -9.66 17.83 -46.99
N ASN A 125 -8.41 17.73 -47.47
CA ASN A 125 -8.07 17.76 -48.90
C ASN A 125 -8.67 18.96 -49.68
N GLY A 126 -8.80 20.11 -49.02
CA GLY A 126 -9.36 21.33 -49.62
C GLY A 126 -10.89 21.42 -49.59
N GLU A 127 -11.58 20.37 -49.14
CA GLU A 127 -13.04 20.37 -48.96
C GLU A 127 -13.42 20.75 -47.53
N ALA A 128 -14.60 21.36 -47.36
CA ALA A 128 -15.13 21.72 -46.05
C ALA A 128 -15.49 20.47 -45.24
N ALA A 129 -15.12 20.45 -43.96
CA ALA A 129 -15.39 19.35 -43.04
C ALA A 129 -15.59 19.85 -41.60
N GLU A 130 -16.04 19.00 -40.70
CA GLU A 130 -16.20 19.32 -39.27
C GLU A 130 -15.30 18.44 -38.40
N ARG A 131 -14.68 19.01 -37.36
CA ARG A 131 -13.97 18.27 -36.32
C ARG A 131 -14.97 17.50 -35.45
N GLU A 132 -14.55 16.34 -34.94
CA GLU A 132 -15.25 15.68 -33.84
C GLU A 132 -15.28 16.60 -32.61
N THR A 133 -16.41 16.61 -31.90
CA THR A 133 -16.66 17.46 -30.73
C THR A 133 -16.63 16.69 -29.42
N ASP A 134 -16.67 15.36 -29.49
CA ASP A 134 -16.41 14.53 -28.34
C ASP A 134 -14.93 14.58 -27.95
N THR A 135 -14.69 14.46 -26.65
CA THR A 135 -13.35 14.38 -26.06
C THR A 135 -13.05 12.96 -25.59
N PHE A 136 -11.78 12.65 -25.40
CA PHE A 136 -11.37 11.37 -24.84
C PHE A 136 -11.81 11.22 -23.37
N ASP A 137 -12.13 9.98 -23.01
CA ASP A 137 -12.17 9.48 -21.65
C ASP A 137 -10.85 9.78 -20.94
N THR A 138 -10.89 10.29 -19.71
CA THR A 138 -9.68 10.73 -19.00
C THR A 138 -8.74 9.58 -18.60
N PHE A 139 -9.20 8.33 -18.76
CA PHE A 139 -8.32 7.16 -18.71
C PHE A 139 -7.33 7.10 -19.86
N MET A 140 -7.57 7.83 -20.97
CA MET A 140 -6.63 7.92 -22.08
C MET A 140 -5.29 8.48 -21.62
N GLU A 141 -5.29 9.60 -20.89
CA GLU A 141 -4.06 10.24 -20.40
C GLU A 141 -3.38 9.41 -19.30
N SER A 142 -4.16 8.86 -18.37
CA SER A 142 -3.61 8.07 -17.25
C SER A 142 -3.12 6.67 -17.66
N SER A 143 -3.41 6.22 -18.88
CA SER A 143 -2.95 4.90 -19.34
C SER A 143 -1.48 4.85 -19.76
N TRP A 144 -0.80 6.00 -19.93
CA TRP A 144 0.59 6.01 -20.45
C TRP A 144 1.51 7.08 -19.85
N TYR A 145 1.01 7.93 -18.95
CA TYR A 145 1.81 8.98 -18.30
C TYR A 145 3.12 8.45 -17.65
N TYR A 146 3.09 7.24 -17.08
CA TYR A 146 4.27 6.61 -16.46
C TYR A 146 5.41 6.42 -17.46
N ALA A 147 5.10 6.12 -18.72
CA ALA A 147 6.09 6.02 -19.79
C ALA A 147 6.53 7.41 -20.23
N ARG A 148 5.61 8.38 -20.34
CA ARG A 148 5.94 9.75 -20.74
C ARG A 148 6.89 10.45 -19.76
N TYR A 149 6.85 10.10 -18.48
CA TYR A 149 7.83 10.59 -17.50
C TYR A 149 9.28 10.23 -17.83
N CYS A 150 9.53 9.22 -18.67
CA CYS A 150 10.87 8.86 -19.10
C CYS A 150 11.45 9.89 -20.10
N SER A 151 10.59 10.62 -20.82
CA SER A 151 10.97 11.61 -21.83
C SER A 151 9.96 12.77 -21.91
N PRO A 152 9.73 13.54 -20.83
CA PRO A 152 8.58 14.46 -20.73
C PRO A 152 8.69 15.66 -21.67
N ASN A 153 9.92 16.10 -21.98
CA ASN A 153 10.22 17.29 -22.76
C ASN A 153 10.54 16.98 -24.24
N ASP A 154 10.16 15.80 -24.74
CA ASP A 154 10.35 15.44 -26.15
C ASP A 154 9.12 15.85 -26.98
N ASP A 155 9.20 16.99 -27.65
CA ASP A 155 8.08 17.53 -28.43
C ASP A 155 8.02 16.97 -29.87
N THR A 156 8.90 16.02 -30.22
CA THR A 156 9.00 15.46 -31.58
C THR A 156 8.33 14.10 -31.74
N GLN A 157 8.13 13.38 -30.63
CA GLN A 157 7.58 12.03 -30.60
C GLN A 157 6.83 11.76 -29.30
N MET A 158 6.03 10.69 -29.30
CA MET A 158 5.28 10.27 -28.12
C MET A 158 6.19 9.84 -26.96
N LEU A 159 7.22 9.03 -27.26
CA LEU A 159 8.22 8.54 -26.30
C LEU A 159 9.58 8.40 -26.99
N ASP A 160 10.65 8.68 -26.26
CA ASP A 160 12.01 8.28 -26.64
C ASP A 160 12.24 6.83 -26.18
N PRO A 161 12.36 5.85 -27.10
CA PRO A 161 12.45 4.44 -26.73
C PRO A 161 13.68 4.11 -25.89
N ASP A 162 14.82 4.79 -26.10
CA ASP A 162 16.04 4.52 -25.34
C ASP A 162 15.86 4.95 -23.88
N LYS A 163 15.24 6.12 -23.66
CA LYS A 163 14.93 6.59 -22.31
C LYS A 163 13.83 5.78 -21.65
N ALA A 164 12.78 5.40 -22.40
CA ALA A 164 11.70 4.59 -21.89
C ALA A 164 12.21 3.21 -21.44
N ASN A 165 13.01 2.53 -22.27
CA ASN A 165 13.56 1.21 -21.96
C ASN A 165 14.66 1.22 -20.90
N TYR A 166 15.27 2.38 -20.60
CA TYR A 166 16.16 2.53 -19.46
C TYR A 166 15.39 2.48 -18.12
N TRP A 167 14.23 3.13 -18.05
CA TRP A 167 13.44 3.25 -16.82
C TRP A 167 12.38 2.19 -16.63
N LEU A 168 11.83 1.65 -17.72
CA LEU A 168 10.72 0.70 -17.68
C LEU A 168 11.21 -0.77 -17.66
N PRO A 169 10.45 -1.67 -17.01
CA PRO A 169 9.17 -1.45 -16.32
C PRO A 169 9.30 -0.70 -15.00
N VAL A 170 8.21 -0.10 -14.51
CA VAL A 170 8.18 0.53 -13.18
C VAL A 170 8.37 -0.54 -12.11
N ASN A 171 9.42 -0.44 -11.29
CA ASN A 171 9.73 -1.48 -10.30
C ASN A 171 8.71 -1.59 -9.17
N GLN A 172 8.08 -0.48 -8.78
CA GLN A 172 7.07 -0.42 -7.72
C GLN A 172 6.04 0.66 -8.07
N TYR A 173 4.82 0.24 -8.38
CA TYR A 173 3.67 1.11 -8.56
C TYR A 173 2.84 1.16 -7.27
N ILE A 174 2.40 2.35 -6.85
CA ILE A 174 1.63 2.57 -5.63
C ILE A 174 0.35 3.33 -6.00
N GLY A 175 -0.81 2.75 -5.73
CA GLY A 175 -2.11 3.37 -6.02
C GLY A 175 -3.25 2.67 -5.30
N GLY A 176 -4.33 3.38 -5.01
CA GLY A 176 -5.45 2.82 -4.25
C GLY A 176 -6.14 1.64 -4.96
N ILE A 177 -6.67 0.69 -4.18
CA ILE A 177 -7.35 -0.51 -4.70
C ILE A 177 -8.56 -0.17 -5.60
N GLU A 178 -9.13 1.03 -5.49
CA GLU A 178 -10.19 1.53 -6.37
C GLU A 178 -9.81 1.53 -7.85
N HIS A 179 -8.51 1.53 -8.16
CA HIS A 179 -8.00 1.56 -9.53
C HIS A 179 -7.71 0.17 -10.11
N ALA A 180 -8.02 -0.91 -9.36
CA ALA A 180 -7.62 -2.28 -9.70
C ALA A 180 -8.15 -2.80 -11.06
N ILE A 181 -9.36 -2.39 -11.45
CA ILE A 181 -10.01 -2.93 -12.66
C ILE A 181 -9.88 -1.99 -13.86
N LEU A 182 -10.15 -0.69 -13.72
CA LEU A 182 -10.16 0.23 -14.86
C LEU A 182 -8.75 0.68 -15.22
N HIS A 183 -8.24 1.67 -14.48
CA HIS A 183 -6.92 2.26 -14.69
C HIS A 183 -5.81 1.23 -14.92
N LEU A 184 -5.65 0.25 -14.02
CA LEU A 184 -4.59 -0.75 -14.14
C LEU A 184 -4.77 -1.68 -15.35
N LEU A 185 -6.00 -1.96 -15.78
CA LEU A 185 -6.22 -2.73 -17.01
C LEU A 185 -5.90 -1.89 -18.24
N TYR A 186 -6.33 -0.62 -18.26
CA TYR A 186 -6.08 0.28 -19.37
C TYR A 186 -4.59 0.61 -19.51
N SER A 187 -3.86 0.82 -18.43
CA SER A 187 -2.41 1.07 -18.51
C SER A 187 -1.65 -0.17 -19.00
N ARG A 188 -2.05 -1.38 -18.59
CA ARG A 188 -1.50 -2.64 -19.13
C ARG A 188 -1.84 -2.83 -20.61
N PHE A 189 -3.07 -2.55 -21.02
CA PHE A 189 -3.48 -2.59 -22.42
C PHE A 189 -2.67 -1.61 -23.25
N PHE A 190 -2.56 -0.36 -22.80
CA PHE A 190 -1.84 0.70 -23.50
C PHE A 190 -0.33 0.43 -23.53
N HIS A 191 0.24 -0.17 -22.48
CA HIS A 191 1.63 -0.64 -22.50
C HIS A 191 1.88 -1.65 -23.61
N LYS A 192 0.99 -2.62 -23.78
CA LYS A 192 1.10 -3.64 -24.85
C LYS A 192 0.95 -3.01 -26.23
N LEU A 193 0.08 -2.01 -26.39
CA LEU A 193 0.04 -1.23 -27.63
C LEU A 193 1.38 -0.53 -27.88
N MET A 194 1.93 0.20 -26.90
CA MET A 194 3.23 0.86 -27.04
C MET A 194 4.34 -0.13 -27.42
N ARG A 195 4.34 -1.32 -26.82
CA ARG A 195 5.26 -2.41 -27.15
C ARG A 195 5.09 -2.89 -28.59
N ASP A 196 3.86 -3.12 -29.02
CA ASP A 196 3.55 -3.62 -30.36
C ASP A 196 3.90 -2.58 -31.46
N PHE A 197 3.95 -1.29 -31.10
CA PHE A 197 4.48 -0.19 -31.94
C PHE A 197 5.98 0.06 -31.77
N GLY A 198 6.69 -0.73 -30.97
CA GLY A 198 8.15 -0.65 -30.79
C GLY A 198 8.64 0.50 -29.89
N LEU A 199 7.77 1.11 -29.10
CA LEU A 199 8.12 2.21 -28.19
C LEU A 199 8.71 1.72 -26.86
N VAL A 200 8.41 0.47 -26.47
CA VAL A 200 8.93 -0.19 -25.25
C VAL A 200 9.22 -1.67 -25.53
N ASN A 201 10.12 -2.27 -24.75
CA ASN A 201 10.62 -3.65 -24.95
C ASN A 201 10.18 -4.62 -23.84
N CYS A 202 9.30 -4.22 -22.94
CA CYS A 202 8.73 -5.06 -21.89
C CYS A 202 7.23 -5.30 -22.09
N ASP A 203 6.72 -6.38 -21.49
CA ASP A 203 5.33 -6.83 -21.70
C ASP A 203 4.32 -6.19 -20.75
N GLU A 204 4.78 -5.78 -19.57
CA GLU A 204 3.93 -5.25 -18.49
C GLU A 204 4.57 -3.98 -17.92
N PRO A 205 3.76 -2.96 -17.59
CA PRO A 205 4.26 -1.66 -17.15
C PRO A 205 4.80 -1.66 -15.70
N TYR A 206 4.38 -2.61 -14.86
CA TYR A 206 4.64 -2.60 -13.42
C TYR A 206 5.14 -3.98 -12.95
N GLU A 207 6.29 -4.04 -12.28
CA GLU A 207 6.82 -5.29 -11.70
C GLU A 207 6.14 -5.63 -10.37
N ARG A 208 5.98 -4.62 -9.51
CA ARG A 208 5.30 -4.73 -8.22
C ARG A 208 4.19 -3.69 -8.13
N LEU A 209 3.07 -4.09 -7.53
CA LEU A 209 1.93 -3.24 -7.23
C LEU A 209 1.69 -3.28 -5.73
N LEU A 210 1.69 -2.12 -5.09
CA LEU A 210 1.21 -1.95 -3.72
C LEU A 210 -0.09 -1.17 -3.78
N CYS A 211 -1.18 -1.81 -3.36
CA CYS A 211 -2.47 -1.14 -3.28
C CYS A 211 -2.66 -0.56 -1.89
N GLN A 212 -2.52 0.75 -1.72
CA GLN A 212 -2.73 1.33 -0.40
C GLN A 212 -4.21 1.25 0.02
N GLY A 213 -4.43 1.10 1.32
CA GLY A 213 -5.73 1.20 1.94
C GLY A 213 -6.26 2.64 1.93
N MET A 214 -7.53 2.78 2.25
CA MET A 214 -8.20 4.08 2.25
C MET A 214 -7.91 4.85 3.53
N VAL A 215 -7.78 6.17 3.41
CA VAL A 215 -7.79 7.05 4.59
C VAL A 215 -9.23 7.31 4.99
N LEU A 216 -9.55 7.00 6.24
CA LEU A 216 -10.88 7.12 6.82
C LEU A 216 -10.92 8.30 7.79
N ALA A 217 -12.07 8.97 7.81
CA ALA A 217 -12.39 9.99 8.80
C ALA A 217 -13.85 9.85 9.20
N ASP A 218 -14.18 10.34 10.40
CA ASP A 218 -15.55 10.44 10.87
C ASP A 218 -16.43 11.21 9.88
N CYS A 219 -17.70 10.82 9.80
CA CYS A 219 -18.69 11.48 8.96
C CYS A 219 -19.82 12.00 9.82
N PHE A 220 -20.12 13.29 9.65
CA PHE A 220 -21.19 13.96 10.38
C PHE A 220 -22.17 14.60 9.40
N TYR A 221 -23.46 14.57 9.73
CA TYR A 221 -24.46 15.23 8.91
C TYR A 221 -25.66 15.70 9.74
N ARG A 222 -26.50 16.52 9.11
CA ARG A 222 -27.87 16.80 9.53
C ARG A 222 -28.81 16.48 8.38
N GLU A 223 -30.01 16.04 8.70
CA GLU A 223 -31.06 15.85 7.70
C GLU A 223 -31.71 17.19 7.35
N ASP A 224 -31.95 17.43 6.07
CA ASP A 224 -32.80 18.52 5.60
C ASP A 224 -34.30 18.14 5.64
N GLU A 225 -35.18 19.11 5.40
CA GLU A 225 -36.64 18.91 5.43
C GLU A 225 -37.16 17.89 4.39
N LYS A 226 -36.34 17.53 3.39
CA LYS A 226 -36.66 16.59 2.32
C LYS A 226 -35.96 15.23 2.50
N GLY A 227 -35.28 15.01 3.64
CA GLY A 227 -34.52 13.79 3.94
C GLY A 227 -33.14 13.71 3.27
N GLY A 228 -32.64 14.81 2.71
CA GLY A 228 -31.27 14.93 2.21
C GLY A 228 -30.27 15.04 3.35
N GLN A 229 -29.07 14.49 3.16
CA GLN A 229 -27.99 14.56 4.15
C GLN A 229 -27.07 15.74 3.86
N ASN A 230 -27.10 16.75 4.73
CA ASN A 230 -26.17 17.88 4.70
C ASN A 230 -24.93 17.52 5.51
N TRP A 231 -23.86 17.14 4.81
CA TRP A 231 -22.60 16.70 5.41
C TRP A 231 -21.77 17.84 6.00
N ILE A 232 -21.21 17.60 7.17
CA ILE A 232 -20.49 18.57 8.01
C ILE A 232 -19.07 18.05 8.23
N ALA A 233 -18.09 18.95 8.13
CA ALA A 233 -16.69 18.60 8.30
C ALA A 233 -16.40 18.18 9.76
N PRO A 234 -15.62 17.10 9.98
CA PRO A 234 -15.20 16.69 11.32
C PRO A 234 -14.54 17.80 12.13
N THR A 235 -13.80 18.68 11.46
CA THR A 235 -13.14 19.85 12.08
C THR A 235 -14.12 20.85 12.67
N ASP A 236 -15.37 20.86 12.21
CA ASP A 236 -16.41 21.76 12.69
C ASP A 236 -17.27 21.15 13.81
N VAL A 237 -17.03 19.88 14.16
CA VAL A 237 -17.78 19.14 15.18
C VAL A 237 -16.98 19.02 16.47
N GLU A 238 -17.65 19.08 17.60
CA GLU A 238 -17.07 18.78 18.92
C GLU A 238 -17.97 17.84 19.73
N LEU A 239 -17.36 17.07 20.64
CA LEU A 239 -18.10 16.20 21.56
C LEU A 239 -18.43 16.98 22.84
N LYS A 240 -19.70 17.33 23.01
CA LYS A 240 -20.22 18.00 24.20
C LYS A 240 -20.64 16.99 25.26
N ASP A 241 -20.28 17.27 26.51
CA ASP A 241 -20.61 16.47 27.70
C ASP A 241 -20.22 14.98 27.58
N GLY A 242 -19.25 14.67 26.71
CA GLY A 242 -18.73 13.32 26.48
C GLY A 242 -19.68 12.35 25.77
N ASN A 243 -20.85 12.79 25.30
CA ASN A 243 -21.86 11.88 24.74
C ASN A 243 -22.67 12.44 23.55
N GLN A 244 -22.53 13.72 23.20
CA GLN A 244 -23.28 14.31 22.09
C GLN A 244 -22.38 15.12 21.16
N TYR A 245 -22.37 14.76 19.89
CA TYR A 245 -21.71 15.56 18.86
C TYR A 245 -22.54 16.79 18.52
N VAL A 246 -21.91 17.96 18.52
CA VAL A 246 -22.53 19.24 18.17
C VAL A 246 -21.67 20.00 17.17
N LEU A 247 -22.30 20.83 16.35
CA LEU A 247 -21.59 21.76 15.46
C LEU A 247 -21.07 22.95 16.27
N LYS A 248 -19.78 23.28 16.16
CA LYS A 248 -19.12 24.35 16.93
C LYS A 248 -19.76 25.73 16.74
N SER A 249 -20.29 26.00 15.55
CA SER A 249 -20.83 27.33 15.20
C SER A 249 -22.18 27.64 15.83
N ASP A 250 -23.02 26.63 16.09
CA ASP A 250 -24.39 26.83 16.60
C ASP A 250 -24.73 26.00 17.85
N GLY A 251 -23.85 25.09 18.26
CA GLY A 251 -24.02 24.22 19.42
C GLY A 251 -25.16 23.20 19.29
N ARG A 252 -25.74 23.00 18.10
CA ARG A 252 -26.85 22.06 17.88
C ARG A 252 -26.33 20.66 17.52
N PRO A 253 -27.12 19.60 17.78
CA PRO A 253 -26.71 18.23 17.52
C PRO A 253 -26.39 17.95 16.04
N VAL A 254 -25.48 17.01 15.82
CA VAL A 254 -25.19 16.40 14.50
C VAL A 254 -25.28 14.88 14.62
N LEU A 255 -25.63 14.20 13.53
CA LEU A 255 -25.63 12.74 13.46
C LEU A 255 -24.23 12.25 13.05
N HIS A 256 -23.80 11.13 13.64
CA HIS A 256 -22.51 10.48 13.37
C HIS A 256 -22.76 9.19 12.56
N ASP A 257 -22.21 9.12 11.36
CA ASP A 257 -22.31 7.98 10.41
C ASP A 257 -21.11 7.02 10.51
N GLY A 258 -20.33 7.14 11.60
CA GLY A 258 -19.06 6.41 11.76
C GLY A 258 -17.96 6.90 10.83
N MET A 259 -16.89 6.11 10.72
CA MET A 259 -15.77 6.40 9.83
C MET A 259 -16.01 5.88 8.42
N SER A 260 -15.69 6.69 7.42
CA SER A 260 -15.68 6.25 6.03
C SER A 260 -14.59 6.96 5.23
N LYS A 261 -14.37 6.51 3.98
CA LYS A 261 -13.36 7.09 3.09
C LYS A 261 -13.50 8.61 3.02
N MET A 262 -12.40 9.32 3.19
CA MET A 262 -12.36 10.77 2.96
C MET A 262 -12.84 11.10 1.54
N SER A 263 -13.85 11.98 1.42
CA SER A 263 -14.45 12.37 0.15
C SER A 263 -15.01 13.78 0.19
N LYS A 264 -15.03 14.45 -0.97
CA LYS A 264 -15.69 15.76 -1.12
C LYS A 264 -17.20 15.66 -0.88
N SER A 265 -17.84 14.57 -1.30
CA SER A 265 -19.29 14.38 -1.17
C SER A 265 -19.77 14.25 0.27
N LYS A 266 -18.97 13.65 1.15
CA LYS A 266 -19.28 13.54 2.59
C LYS A 266 -18.67 14.65 3.44
N ASN A 267 -18.02 15.63 2.80
CA ASN A 267 -17.33 16.75 3.47
C ASN A 267 -16.39 16.32 4.63
N ASN A 268 -15.87 15.09 4.60
CA ASN A 268 -15.05 14.52 5.69
C ASN A 268 -13.55 14.52 5.36
N GLY A 269 -13.14 15.19 4.29
CA GLY A 269 -11.74 15.37 3.95
C GLY A 269 -11.07 16.28 4.97
N ILE A 270 -9.95 15.82 5.53
CA ILE A 270 -9.12 16.63 6.41
C ILE A 270 -8.04 17.27 5.55
N ASP A 271 -7.95 18.60 5.58
CA ASP A 271 -6.93 19.33 4.86
C ASP A 271 -5.57 19.11 5.54
N PRO A 272 -4.60 18.44 4.88
CA PRO A 272 -3.30 18.20 5.47
C PRO A 272 -2.54 19.50 5.74
N GLN A 273 -2.84 20.60 5.04
CA GLN A 273 -2.11 21.87 5.20
C GLN A 273 -2.23 22.41 6.63
N VAL A 274 -3.42 22.33 7.24
CA VAL A 274 -3.65 22.79 8.62
C VAL A 274 -2.73 22.06 9.60
N ILE A 275 -2.58 20.75 9.40
CA ILE A 275 -1.77 19.88 10.26
C ILE A 275 -0.27 20.07 9.99
N ILE A 276 0.10 20.29 8.72
CA ILE A 276 1.47 20.64 8.33
C ILE A 276 1.88 21.97 8.97
N ASP A 277 1.02 22.98 8.98
CA ASP A 277 1.32 24.27 9.59
C ASP A 277 1.49 24.17 11.12
N GLN A 278 0.72 23.30 11.76
CA GLN A 278 0.76 23.11 13.21
C GLN A 278 1.93 22.22 13.68
N TYR A 279 2.20 21.12 12.99
CA TYR A 279 3.13 20.07 13.45
C TYR A 279 4.34 19.85 12.51
N GLY A 280 4.36 20.45 11.34
CA GLY A 280 5.36 20.24 10.30
C GLY A 280 5.12 19.00 9.44
N ALA A 281 5.62 19.04 8.21
CA ALA A 281 5.45 17.97 7.21
C ALA A 281 5.95 16.60 7.70
N ASP A 282 7.09 16.55 8.41
CA ASP A 282 7.67 15.31 8.92
C ASP A 282 6.77 14.62 9.95
N THR A 283 6.07 15.38 10.79
CA THR A 283 5.11 14.79 11.73
C THR A 283 3.98 14.09 10.99
N VAL A 284 3.41 14.76 9.97
CA VAL A 284 2.32 14.21 9.17
C VAL A 284 2.78 12.97 8.42
N ARG A 285 3.94 13.01 7.77
CA ARG A 285 4.51 11.86 7.05
C ARG A 285 4.75 10.67 7.99
N LEU A 286 5.35 10.91 9.15
CA LEU A 286 5.60 9.88 10.15
C LEU A 286 4.29 9.26 10.62
N PHE A 287 3.29 10.07 10.95
CA PHE A 287 1.97 9.59 11.37
C PHE A 287 1.35 8.69 10.29
N MET A 288 1.32 9.16 9.04
CA MET A 288 0.73 8.41 7.92
C MET A 288 1.42 7.06 7.70
N MET A 289 2.74 7.00 7.87
CA MET A 289 3.52 5.77 7.72
C MET A 289 3.49 4.86 8.96
N PHE A 290 3.09 5.39 10.13
CA PHE A 290 3.06 4.65 11.39
C PHE A 290 1.69 4.10 11.76
N ALA A 291 0.62 4.82 11.42
CA ALA A 291 -0.73 4.53 11.91
C ALA A 291 -1.24 3.15 11.46
N ALA A 292 -0.93 2.73 10.23
CA ALA A 292 -1.35 1.44 9.68
C ALA A 292 -0.33 0.89 8.68
N PRO A 293 -0.29 -0.43 8.45
CA PRO A 293 0.36 -1.00 7.26
C PRO A 293 -0.21 -0.37 5.98
N PRO A 294 0.59 -0.17 4.92
CA PRO A 294 0.13 0.57 3.74
C PRO A 294 -1.12 0.01 3.07
N GLU A 295 -1.30 -1.31 3.06
CA GLU A 295 -2.44 -2.00 2.42
C GLU A 295 -3.73 -1.92 3.24
N GLN A 296 -3.63 -1.57 4.52
CA GLN A 296 -4.78 -1.46 5.42
C GLN A 296 -5.33 -0.04 5.42
N SER A 297 -6.63 0.07 5.68
CA SER A 297 -7.24 1.39 5.89
C SER A 297 -6.59 2.10 7.08
N LEU A 298 -6.34 3.39 6.91
CA LEU A 298 -5.80 4.26 7.95
C LEU A 298 -6.95 5.07 8.54
N GLU A 299 -7.17 4.93 9.85
CA GLU A 299 -8.09 5.77 10.59
C GLU A 299 -7.36 7.06 11.01
N TRP A 300 -7.87 8.21 10.57
CA TRP A 300 -7.29 9.48 10.95
C TRP A 300 -7.47 9.73 12.46
N SER A 301 -6.41 10.15 13.14
CA SER A 301 -6.44 10.50 14.56
C SER A 301 -5.46 11.63 14.88
N ASP A 302 -5.97 12.76 15.36
CA ASP A 302 -5.16 13.90 15.79
C ASP A 302 -4.20 13.52 16.94
N SER A 303 -4.65 12.64 17.84
CA SER A 303 -3.80 12.09 18.91
C SER A 303 -2.61 11.28 18.37
N GLY A 304 -2.80 10.60 17.22
CA GLY A 304 -1.74 9.88 16.53
C GLY A 304 -0.69 10.83 15.95
N VAL A 305 -1.14 11.95 15.37
CA VAL A 305 -0.27 13.03 14.88
C VAL A 305 0.57 13.61 16.02
N GLU A 306 -0.03 13.91 17.17
CA GLU A 306 0.71 14.38 18.35
C GLU A 306 1.76 13.37 18.84
N GLY A 307 1.43 12.08 18.81
CA GLY A 307 2.36 11.00 19.12
C GLY A 307 3.59 11.02 18.22
N GLY A 308 3.38 11.18 16.91
CA GLY A 308 4.45 11.37 15.93
C GLY A 308 5.33 12.59 16.24
N ASN A 309 4.72 13.72 16.58
CA ASN A 309 5.47 14.94 16.92
C ASN A 309 6.35 14.75 18.16
N LYS A 310 5.81 14.13 19.21
CA LYS A 310 6.54 13.82 20.46
C LYS A 310 7.74 12.91 20.17
N PHE A 311 7.59 11.93 19.29
CA PHE A 311 8.69 11.06 18.89
C PHE A 311 9.79 11.83 18.15
N LEU A 312 9.45 12.70 17.20
CA LEU A 312 10.45 13.50 16.48
C LEU A 312 11.20 14.47 17.42
N ARG A 313 10.50 15.10 18.37
CA ARG A 313 11.14 15.90 19.43
C ARG A 313 12.09 15.07 20.30
N LYS A 314 11.76 13.80 20.56
CA LYS A 314 12.64 12.88 21.29
C LYS A 314 13.92 12.60 20.50
N ILE A 315 13.83 12.30 19.20
CA ILE A 315 14.98 12.09 18.32
C ILE A 315 15.85 13.34 18.26
N TRP A 316 15.24 14.52 18.07
CA TRP A 316 15.95 15.79 18.09
C TRP A 316 16.75 15.96 19.38
N ARG A 317 16.09 15.81 20.54
CA ARG A 317 16.74 15.95 21.84
C ARG A 317 17.87 14.94 22.05
N MET A 318 17.69 13.71 21.58
CA MET A 318 18.70 12.65 21.69
C MET A 318 19.97 13.03 20.94
N VAL A 319 19.85 13.47 19.68
CA VAL A 319 20.99 13.93 18.88
C VAL A 319 21.64 15.16 19.50
N THR A 320 20.85 16.18 19.90
CA THR A 320 21.42 17.40 20.48
C THR A 320 22.11 17.16 21.82
N ASN A 321 21.56 16.29 22.67
CA ASN A 321 22.19 15.93 23.94
C ASN A 321 23.49 15.16 23.72
N HIS A 322 23.54 14.27 22.73
CA HIS A 322 24.77 13.60 22.33
C HIS A 322 25.84 14.60 21.90
N LEU A 323 25.50 15.55 21.03
CA LEU A 323 26.42 16.60 20.56
C LEU A 323 26.92 17.51 21.69
N GLN A 324 26.10 17.76 22.72
CA GLN A 324 26.51 18.55 23.89
C GLN A 324 27.57 17.87 24.75
N GLN A 325 27.73 16.55 24.65
CA GLN A 325 28.78 15.80 25.35
C GLN A 325 30.15 15.90 24.64
N GLY A 326 30.23 16.66 23.54
CA GLY A 326 31.45 16.83 22.72
C GLY A 326 31.66 15.70 21.72
N ASP A 327 32.77 15.77 20.98
CA ASP A 327 33.07 14.81 19.93
C ASP A 327 33.19 13.39 20.47
N ALA A 328 32.59 12.45 19.75
CA ALA A 328 32.71 11.03 20.01
C ALA A 328 34.05 10.52 19.45
N PRO A 329 34.83 9.74 20.22
CA PRO A 329 36.03 9.10 19.71
C PRO A 329 35.67 7.99 18.71
N ALA A 330 36.68 7.47 18.01
CA ALA A 330 36.49 6.29 17.17
C ALA A 330 36.00 5.09 18.00
N LEU A 331 35.02 4.39 17.46
CA LEU A 331 34.46 3.17 18.06
C LEU A 331 35.48 2.03 17.98
N ASP A 332 35.81 1.45 19.14
CA ASP A 332 36.62 0.23 19.23
C ASP A 332 35.71 -0.94 19.62
N THR A 333 35.31 -1.72 18.61
CA THR A 333 34.35 -2.82 18.77
C THR A 333 34.91 -3.99 19.58
N ALA A 334 36.24 -4.10 19.72
CA ALA A 334 36.88 -5.16 20.49
C ALA A 334 36.90 -4.87 22.00
N ALA A 335 36.77 -3.59 22.40
CA ALA A 335 36.88 -3.14 23.79
C ALA A 335 35.52 -2.80 24.44
N LEU A 336 34.42 -3.25 23.86
CA LEU A 336 33.07 -2.96 24.37
C LEU A 336 32.74 -3.76 25.62
N ASN A 337 32.18 -3.09 26.63
CA ASN A 337 31.56 -3.73 27.78
C ASN A 337 30.18 -4.33 27.42
N ASP A 338 29.55 -5.04 28.36
CA ASP A 338 28.29 -5.75 28.10
C ASP A 338 27.13 -4.81 27.73
N GLN A 339 27.02 -3.64 28.36
CA GLN A 339 25.98 -2.65 28.03
C GLN A 339 26.18 -2.07 26.62
N GLN A 340 27.42 -1.79 26.24
CA GLN A 340 27.80 -1.27 24.92
C GLN A 340 27.56 -2.32 23.84
N LYS A 341 27.95 -3.59 24.07
CA LYS A 341 27.67 -4.71 23.18
C LYS A 341 26.17 -4.92 23.00
N ASP A 342 25.40 -4.85 24.08
CA ASP A 342 23.95 -4.99 24.04
C ASP A 342 23.27 -3.88 23.21
N LEU A 343 23.66 -2.61 23.43
CA LEU A 343 23.15 -1.51 22.62
C LEU A 343 23.53 -1.67 21.14
N ARG A 344 24.80 -1.98 20.85
CA ARG A 344 25.29 -2.17 19.48
C ARG A 344 24.58 -3.33 18.79
N ARG A 345 24.30 -4.43 19.50
CA ARG A 345 23.49 -5.53 18.99
C ARG A 345 22.07 -5.06 18.65
N LYS A 346 21.37 -4.39 19.58
CA LYS A 346 20.00 -3.88 19.33
C LYS A 346 19.97 -2.88 18.17
N LEU A 347 21.04 -2.11 17.98
CA LEU A 347 21.21 -1.24 16.82
C LEU A 347 21.23 -2.05 15.51
N HIS A 348 22.12 -3.03 15.37
CA HIS A 348 22.22 -3.80 14.12
C HIS A 348 21.02 -4.74 13.89
N GLU A 349 20.39 -5.26 14.94
CA GLU A 349 19.10 -5.96 14.85
C GLU A 349 18.01 -5.02 14.27
N THR A 350 18.00 -3.76 14.72
CA THR A 350 17.08 -2.73 14.21
C THR A 350 17.39 -2.38 12.76
N ILE A 351 18.66 -2.20 12.37
CA ILE A 351 19.05 -1.91 10.98
C ILE A 351 18.59 -3.04 10.05
N ALA A 352 18.85 -4.30 10.43
CA ALA A 352 18.44 -5.47 9.66
C ALA A 352 16.91 -5.51 9.50
N LYS A 353 16.17 -5.28 10.59
CA LYS A 353 14.70 -5.26 10.59
C LYS A 353 14.14 -4.14 9.72
N VAL A 354 14.62 -2.90 9.88
CA VAL A 354 14.13 -1.75 9.11
C VAL A 354 14.43 -1.95 7.62
N LYS A 355 15.60 -2.49 7.27
CA LYS A 355 15.92 -2.82 5.88
C LYS A 355 14.91 -3.82 5.30
N ASP A 356 14.62 -4.92 6.01
CA ASP A 356 13.65 -5.93 5.55
C ASP A 356 12.22 -5.35 5.44
N ASP A 357 11.85 -4.48 6.38
CA ASP A 357 10.54 -3.81 6.41
C ASP A 357 10.38 -2.81 5.26
N TYR A 358 11.43 -2.11 4.84
CA TYR A 358 11.39 -1.16 3.71
C TYR A 358 11.50 -1.83 2.34
N ASP A 359 12.28 -2.91 2.23
CA ASP A 359 12.63 -3.50 0.94
C ASP A 359 11.64 -4.60 0.53
N ARG A 360 11.41 -5.55 1.45
CA ARG A 360 10.66 -6.78 1.15
C ARG A 360 9.24 -6.74 1.66
N ARG A 361 9.02 -6.29 2.90
CA ARG A 361 7.69 -6.38 3.55
C ARG A 361 6.81 -5.17 3.27
N LEU A 362 7.42 -4.01 2.97
CA LEU A 362 6.74 -2.72 2.83
C LEU A 362 5.88 -2.38 4.07
N THR A 363 6.33 -2.77 5.26
CA THR A 363 5.64 -2.55 6.55
C THR A 363 6.29 -1.41 7.33
N PHE A 364 6.12 -0.18 6.83
CA PHE A 364 6.77 1.03 7.36
C PHE A 364 6.43 1.33 8.82
N ASN A 365 5.22 0.98 9.26
CA ASN A 365 4.80 1.14 10.65
C ASN A 365 5.67 0.31 11.61
N THR A 366 6.02 -0.92 11.23
CA THR A 366 6.89 -1.78 12.05
C THR A 366 8.36 -1.37 11.97
N ALA A 367 8.78 -0.72 10.89
CA ALA A 367 10.10 -0.11 10.77
C ALA A 367 10.24 1.07 11.74
N ILE A 368 9.27 1.99 11.74
CA ILE A 368 9.21 3.11 12.68
C ILE A 368 9.19 2.59 14.13
N ALA A 369 8.36 1.58 14.42
CA ALA A 369 8.30 0.96 15.75
C ALA A 369 9.67 0.42 16.19
N ALA A 370 10.43 -0.21 15.29
CA ALA A 370 11.77 -0.71 15.59
C ALA A 370 12.75 0.44 15.96
N VAL A 371 12.69 1.57 15.24
CA VAL A 371 13.48 2.76 15.58
C VAL A 371 13.01 3.38 16.90
N MET A 372 11.70 3.39 17.19
CA MET A 372 11.17 3.83 18.49
C MET A 372 11.71 2.94 19.63
N GLU A 373 11.71 1.63 19.47
CA GLU A 373 12.29 0.68 20.43
C GLU A 373 13.79 0.91 20.63
N LEU A 374 14.56 1.05 19.56
CA LEU A 374 15.98 1.38 19.63
C LEU A 374 16.20 2.67 20.43
N SER A 375 15.42 3.72 20.13
CA SER A 375 15.50 5.00 20.84
C SER A 375 15.14 4.88 22.33
N ASN A 376 14.30 3.91 22.71
CA ASN A 376 14.01 3.62 24.12
C ASN A 376 15.15 2.82 24.77
N HIS A 377 15.78 1.93 24.01
CA HIS A 377 16.92 1.12 24.48
C HIS A 377 18.17 1.96 24.69
N MET A 378 18.46 2.91 23.80
CA MET A 378 19.55 3.88 23.93
C MET A 378 19.48 4.65 25.25
N ALA A 379 18.28 4.95 25.75
CA ALA A 379 18.08 5.66 27.02
C ALA A 379 18.45 4.84 28.27
N LYS A 380 18.76 3.54 28.12
CA LYS A 380 19.17 2.65 29.22
C LYS A 380 20.68 2.56 29.39
N LEU A 381 21.46 3.11 28.45
CA LEU A 381 22.91 3.16 28.59
C LEU A 381 23.27 4.20 29.66
N ASP A 382 23.71 3.71 30.82
CA ASP A 382 24.02 4.53 32.01
C ASP A 382 25.52 4.79 32.17
N ASP A 383 26.32 4.41 31.17
CA ASP A 383 27.76 4.64 31.11
C ASP A 383 28.08 5.88 30.27
N ASP A 384 28.85 6.82 30.83
CA ASP A 384 29.27 8.07 30.18
C ASP A 384 30.69 7.99 29.59
N GLY A 385 31.26 6.79 29.53
CA GLY A 385 32.58 6.53 29.00
C GLY A 385 32.74 6.87 27.51
N ASN A 386 34.00 7.02 27.09
CA ASN A 386 34.37 7.33 25.70
C ASN A 386 33.79 6.35 24.68
N GLN A 387 33.82 5.04 24.96
CA GLN A 387 33.23 4.03 24.07
C GLN A 387 31.71 4.06 24.07
N SER A 388 31.06 4.42 25.18
CA SER A 388 29.61 4.63 25.22
C SER A 388 29.19 5.82 24.35
N ARG A 389 29.95 6.92 24.36
CA ARG A 389 29.74 8.03 23.41
C ARG A 389 29.93 7.60 21.96
N ALA A 390 30.92 6.73 21.67
CA ALA A 390 31.14 6.20 20.33
C ALA A 390 30.00 5.28 19.84
N VAL A 391 29.50 4.36 20.68
CA VAL A 391 28.33 3.53 20.35
C VAL A 391 27.07 4.37 20.21
N MET A 392 26.88 5.37 21.08
CA MET A 392 25.77 6.31 20.97
C MET A 392 25.82 7.09 19.66
N ARG A 393 27.01 7.50 19.21
CA ARG A 393 27.24 8.18 17.93
C ARG A 393 26.78 7.32 16.75
N GLU A 394 27.24 6.06 16.70
CA GLU A 394 26.83 5.07 15.68
C GLU A 394 25.29 4.90 15.68
N ALA A 395 24.68 4.80 16.86
CA ALA A 395 23.25 4.58 17.01
C ALA A 395 22.38 5.79 16.61
N VAL A 396 22.77 7.02 16.96
CA VAL A 396 22.01 8.21 16.57
C VAL A 396 22.11 8.47 15.07
N GLU A 397 23.28 8.25 14.45
CA GLU A 397 23.46 8.36 13.01
C GLU A 397 22.58 7.36 12.26
N ALA A 398 22.57 6.10 12.70
CA ALA A 398 21.71 5.09 12.11
C ALA A 398 20.22 5.41 12.27
N CYS A 399 19.77 5.95 13.42
CA CYS A 399 18.38 6.38 13.59
C CYS A 399 18.01 7.50 12.60
N VAL A 400 18.89 8.48 12.39
CA VAL A 400 18.70 9.56 11.42
C VAL A 400 18.56 8.99 10.01
N LEU A 401 19.46 8.10 9.60
CA LEU A 401 19.43 7.48 8.27
C LEU A 401 18.18 6.61 8.05
N MET A 402 17.83 5.77 9.03
CA MET A 402 16.64 4.90 8.94
C MET A 402 15.32 5.68 8.87
N LEU A 403 15.25 6.84 9.52
CA LEU A 403 14.08 7.72 9.47
C LEU A 403 14.06 8.66 8.26
N ALA A 404 15.19 8.91 7.59
CA ALA A 404 15.30 9.90 6.52
C ALA A 404 14.29 9.71 5.36
N PRO A 405 13.95 8.49 4.90
CA PRO A 405 12.91 8.31 3.89
C PRO A 405 11.51 8.77 4.33
N ILE A 406 11.25 8.75 5.64
CA ILE A 406 9.94 9.08 6.23
C ILE A 406 9.90 10.54 6.69
N THR A 407 10.92 11.01 7.38
CA THR A 407 11.02 12.37 7.93
C THR A 407 12.28 13.08 7.44
N PRO A 408 12.35 13.44 6.14
CA PRO A 408 13.59 13.90 5.53
C PRO A 408 14.10 15.25 6.07
N HIS A 409 13.23 16.17 6.50
CA HIS A 409 13.65 17.53 6.84
C HIS A 409 14.43 17.57 8.17
N ILE A 410 13.86 16.93 9.21
CA ILE A 410 14.50 16.77 10.50
C ILE A 410 15.76 15.92 10.38
N CYS A 411 15.71 14.82 9.61
CA CYS A 411 16.87 13.95 9.43
C CYS A 411 18.01 14.66 8.70
N HIS A 412 17.73 15.42 7.64
CA HIS A 412 18.74 16.21 6.93
C HIS A 412 19.43 17.21 7.86
N THR A 413 18.65 17.93 8.67
CA THR A 413 19.19 18.90 9.63
C THR A 413 20.04 18.22 10.71
N LEU A 414 19.59 17.08 11.23
CA LEU A 414 20.31 16.32 12.25
C LEU A 414 21.60 15.70 11.68
N TRP A 415 21.57 15.21 10.44
CA TRP A 415 22.74 14.69 9.72
C TRP A 415 23.83 15.76 9.60
N GLN A 416 23.48 16.98 9.16
CA GLN A 416 24.41 18.09 9.10
C GLN A 416 24.94 18.51 10.49
N LYS A 417 24.08 18.51 11.51
CA LYS A 417 24.50 18.80 12.89
C LYS A 417 25.45 17.76 13.46
N LEU A 418 25.35 16.51 13.01
CA LEU A 418 26.30 15.46 13.34
C LEU A 418 27.67 15.72 12.68
N GLY A 419 27.78 16.62 11.71
CA GLY A 419 29.05 17.04 11.10
C GLY A 419 29.27 16.52 9.69
N HIS A 420 28.24 15.91 9.09
CA HIS A 420 28.26 15.46 7.70
C HIS A 420 27.96 16.61 6.75
N ALA A 421 28.74 16.73 5.67
CA ALA A 421 28.64 17.86 4.75
C ALA A 421 27.65 17.60 3.62
N GLU A 422 27.52 16.33 3.23
CA GLU A 422 26.64 15.87 2.18
C GLU A 422 25.17 15.87 2.64
N PRO A 423 24.23 16.04 1.70
CA PRO A 423 22.82 15.82 1.98
C PRO A 423 22.56 14.39 2.45
N VAL A 424 21.69 14.22 3.45
CA VAL A 424 21.28 12.88 3.95
C VAL A 424 20.71 11.97 2.86
N ILE A 425 20.17 12.53 1.76
CA ILE A 425 19.64 11.77 0.64
C ILE A 425 20.75 11.06 -0.17
N ASP A 426 21.97 11.59 -0.12
CA ASP A 426 23.15 11.02 -0.79
C ASP A 426 23.93 10.08 0.14
N ALA A 427 23.56 10.02 1.43
CA ALA A 427 24.20 9.16 2.40
C ALA A 427 23.88 7.68 2.14
N ALA A 428 24.86 6.81 2.37
CA ALA A 428 24.67 5.37 2.25
C ALA A 428 23.70 4.87 3.33
N TRP A 429 22.86 3.90 2.97
CA TRP A 429 22.03 3.19 3.94
C TRP A 429 22.91 2.47 4.99
N PRO A 430 22.56 2.52 6.30
CA PRO A 430 23.37 1.89 7.33
C PRO A 430 23.50 0.38 7.12
N ALA A 431 24.73 -0.12 7.15
CA ALA A 431 25.02 -1.54 6.96
C ALA A 431 24.85 -2.33 8.26
N VAL A 432 24.43 -3.60 8.13
CA VAL A 432 24.39 -4.54 9.25
C VAL A 432 25.82 -5.06 9.49
N ASP A 433 26.29 -4.98 10.73
CA ASP A 433 27.50 -5.66 11.19
C ASP A 433 27.08 -7.01 11.77
N GLU A 434 27.27 -8.08 11.01
CA GLU A 434 26.93 -9.45 11.41
C GLU A 434 27.66 -9.88 12.70
N SER A 435 28.85 -9.31 12.98
CA SER A 435 29.58 -9.63 14.20
C SER A 435 28.89 -9.07 15.45
N ALA A 436 28.20 -7.93 15.34
CA ALA A 436 27.45 -7.33 16.42
C ALA A 436 26.17 -8.11 16.78
N LEU A 437 25.65 -8.92 15.85
CA LEU A 437 24.48 -9.78 16.07
C LEU A 437 24.80 -11.04 16.87
N THR A 438 26.09 -11.37 17.02
CA THR A 438 26.52 -12.54 17.78
C THR A 438 26.10 -12.42 19.26
N ARG A 439 25.69 -13.56 19.80
CA ARG A 439 25.32 -13.70 21.21
C ARG A 439 26.23 -14.74 21.83
N ASP A 440 26.80 -14.41 22.98
CA ASP A 440 27.53 -15.39 23.79
C ASP A 440 26.55 -16.27 24.58
N SER A 441 25.37 -15.72 24.89
CA SER A 441 24.29 -16.37 25.63
C SER A 441 22.90 -16.05 25.07
N ILE A 442 21.95 -16.95 25.33
CA ILE A 442 20.54 -16.84 24.96
C ILE A 442 19.66 -17.13 26.18
N GLU A 443 18.61 -16.33 26.35
CA GLU A 443 17.57 -16.60 27.33
C GLU A 443 16.59 -17.64 26.78
N MET A 444 16.46 -18.77 27.46
CA MET A 444 15.49 -19.82 27.13
C MET A 444 14.37 -19.85 28.16
N VAL A 445 13.13 -19.90 27.66
CA VAL A 445 11.94 -20.02 28.53
C VAL A 445 11.83 -21.45 29.02
N VAL A 446 11.69 -21.65 30.33
CA VAL A 446 11.43 -22.96 30.92
C VAL A 446 9.96 -23.09 31.30
N GLN A 447 9.32 -24.13 30.80
CA GLN A 447 7.91 -24.45 31.03
C GLN A 447 7.77 -25.81 31.72
N VAL A 448 6.75 -25.95 32.55
CA VAL A 448 6.33 -27.24 33.13
C VAL A 448 4.89 -27.49 32.73
N ASN A 449 4.62 -28.60 32.03
CA ASN A 449 3.31 -28.95 31.49
C ASN A 449 2.64 -27.80 30.71
N GLY A 450 3.42 -27.13 29.85
CA GLY A 450 2.95 -26.05 28.96
C GLY A 450 2.78 -24.68 29.63
N LYS A 451 3.10 -24.53 30.92
CA LYS A 451 3.05 -23.24 31.62
C LYS A 451 4.45 -22.73 31.94
N VAL A 452 4.73 -21.47 31.62
CA VAL A 452 6.02 -20.81 31.91
C VAL A 452 6.27 -20.77 33.42
N ARG A 453 7.49 -21.17 33.82
CA ARG A 453 7.94 -21.22 35.22
C ARG A 453 9.24 -20.47 35.45
N ALA A 454 10.15 -20.47 34.49
CA ALA A 454 11.39 -19.72 34.63
C ALA A 454 11.91 -19.26 33.27
N LYS A 455 12.96 -18.46 33.34
CA LYS A 455 13.85 -18.14 32.23
C LYS A 455 15.25 -18.50 32.69
N ILE A 456 16.03 -19.15 31.83
CA ILE A 456 17.42 -19.51 32.12
C ILE A 456 18.31 -18.95 31.02
N GLU A 457 19.53 -18.60 31.37
CA GLU A 457 20.53 -18.12 30.43
C GLU A 457 21.51 -19.25 30.10
N VAL A 458 21.68 -19.53 28.81
CA VAL A 458 22.52 -20.62 28.30
C VAL A 458 23.41 -20.13 27.17
N GLY A 459 24.59 -20.72 27.01
CA GLY A 459 25.46 -20.41 25.87
C GLY A 459 24.82 -20.80 24.54
N VAL A 460 25.14 -20.09 23.44
CA VAL A 460 24.57 -20.40 22.12
C VAL A 460 24.88 -21.83 21.66
N ASP A 461 26.10 -22.29 21.96
CA ASP A 461 26.55 -23.65 21.66
C ASP A 461 26.48 -24.59 22.88
N GLU A 462 25.70 -24.22 23.90
CA GLU A 462 25.58 -25.03 25.11
C GLU A 462 24.89 -26.37 24.81
N ALA A 463 25.54 -27.48 25.20
CA ALA A 463 25.05 -28.81 24.92
C ALA A 463 23.67 -29.03 25.56
N LYS A 464 22.79 -29.74 24.84
CA LYS A 464 21.42 -30.03 25.25
C LYS A 464 21.32 -30.51 26.70
N ASP A 465 22.17 -31.45 27.10
CA ASP A 465 22.13 -32.05 28.44
C ASP A 465 22.47 -31.02 29.54
N SER A 466 23.35 -30.05 29.25
CA SER A 466 23.67 -28.94 30.16
C SER A 466 22.49 -27.97 30.31
N ILE A 467 21.80 -27.67 29.20
CA ILE A 467 20.58 -26.85 29.19
C ILE A 467 19.48 -27.54 30.01
N GLU A 468 19.29 -28.85 29.84
CA GLU A 468 18.33 -29.64 30.64
C GLU A 468 18.67 -29.59 32.12
N ALA A 469 19.94 -29.80 32.49
CA ALA A 469 20.39 -29.73 33.87
C ALA A 469 20.13 -28.35 34.49
N LYS A 470 20.43 -27.24 33.79
CA LYS A 470 20.14 -25.87 34.24
C LYS A 470 18.64 -25.63 34.42
N ALA A 471 17.81 -26.09 33.48
CA ALA A 471 16.37 -25.94 33.54
C ALA A 471 15.78 -26.69 34.75
N LEU A 472 16.25 -27.91 35.00
CA LEU A 472 15.82 -28.72 36.14
C LEU A 472 16.36 -28.17 37.46
N ALA A 473 17.57 -27.62 37.51
CA ALA A 473 18.17 -27.05 38.72
C ALA A 473 17.52 -25.72 39.14
N ASN A 474 16.72 -25.07 38.28
CA ASN A 474 16.09 -23.80 38.60
C ASN A 474 15.09 -23.95 39.76
N GLU A 475 15.28 -23.14 40.81
CA GLU A 475 14.48 -23.22 42.04
C GLU A 475 12.97 -23.10 41.81
N ASN A 476 12.55 -22.26 40.86
CA ASN A 476 11.13 -22.11 40.58
C ASN A 476 10.58 -23.31 39.82
N VAL A 477 11.36 -23.92 38.93
CA VAL A 477 10.98 -25.14 38.20
C VAL A 477 10.86 -26.32 39.17
N GLN A 478 11.81 -26.46 40.09
CA GLN A 478 11.83 -27.49 41.14
C GLN A 478 10.50 -27.60 41.90
N LYS A 479 9.92 -26.46 42.31
CA LYS A 479 8.61 -26.40 43.01
C LYS A 479 7.46 -27.05 42.24
N PHE A 480 7.54 -27.14 40.91
CA PHE A 480 6.48 -27.72 40.07
C PHE A 480 6.74 -29.17 39.66
N ILE A 481 7.96 -29.67 39.88
CA ILE A 481 8.37 -31.04 39.56
C ILE A 481 8.65 -31.88 40.82
N GLU A 482 8.74 -31.26 41.99
CA GLU A 482 8.90 -31.94 43.27
C GLU A 482 7.78 -32.98 43.50
N GLY A 483 8.18 -34.19 43.88
CA GLY A 483 7.27 -35.32 44.09
C GLY A 483 6.64 -35.91 42.81
N LYS A 484 7.00 -35.43 41.63
CA LYS A 484 6.48 -35.90 40.34
C LYS A 484 7.52 -36.69 39.56
N ASN A 485 7.06 -37.59 38.70
CA ASN A 485 7.93 -38.29 37.77
C ASN A 485 8.12 -37.45 36.50
N ILE A 486 9.37 -37.19 36.12
CA ILE A 486 9.69 -36.48 34.88
C ILE A 486 9.59 -37.49 33.73
N ALA A 487 8.51 -37.39 32.95
CA ALA A 487 8.27 -38.28 31.82
C ALA A 487 9.14 -37.92 30.61
N LYS A 488 9.40 -36.62 30.39
CA LYS A 488 10.18 -36.12 29.25
C LYS A 488 10.66 -34.68 29.50
N VAL A 489 11.86 -34.37 29.03
CA VAL A 489 12.33 -32.99 28.83
C VAL A 489 12.48 -32.74 27.33
N ILE A 490 11.96 -31.61 26.86
CA ILE A 490 12.01 -31.21 25.45
C ILE A 490 12.76 -29.89 25.37
N VAL A 491 13.97 -29.93 24.84
CA VAL A 491 14.74 -28.73 24.50
C VAL A 491 14.47 -28.37 23.05
N VAL A 492 13.96 -27.16 22.82
CA VAL A 492 13.90 -26.53 21.51
C VAL A 492 15.05 -25.52 21.46
N PRO A 493 16.16 -25.82 20.76
CA PRO A 493 17.35 -24.96 20.73
C PRO A 493 16.99 -23.50 20.46
N GLY A 494 17.59 -22.58 21.22
CA GLY A 494 17.35 -21.14 21.03
C GLY A 494 16.00 -20.60 21.48
N LYS A 495 15.07 -21.44 21.97
CA LYS A 495 13.70 -21.01 22.27
C LYS A 495 13.24 -21.37 23.68
N LEU A 496 13.12 -22.66 23.99
CA LEU A 496 12.51 -23.09 25.25
C LEU A 496 12.95 -24.48 25.70
N VAL A 497 12.77 -24.73 26.99
CA VAL A 497 12.81 -26.05 27.61
C VAL A 497 11.43 -26.36 28.18
N SER A 498 10.83 -27.49 27.79
CA SER A 498 9.54 -27.94 28.31
C SER A 498 9.71 -29.24 29.08
N VAL A 499 9.37 -29.19 30.37
CA VAL A 499 9.42 -30.33 31.29
C VAL A 499 8.01 -30.91 31.43
N VAL A 500 7.87 -32.19 31.07
CA VAL A 500 6.64 -32.95 31.24
C VAL A 500 6.75 -33.76 32.52
N ALA A 501 6.04 -33.33 33.56
CA ALA A 501 6.05 -33.95 34.88
C ALA A 501 4.65 -34.50 35.21
N LYS A 502 4.57 -35.76 35.67
CA LYS A 502 3.33 -36.47 36.00
C LYS A 502 3.26 -36.80 37.49
#